data_AF-A0A355IMA9-F1
#
_entry.id   AF-A0A355IMA9-F1
#
_cell.length_a   1.000
_cell.length_b   1.000
_cell.length_c   1.000
_cell.angle_alpha   90.00
_cell.angle_beta   90.00
_cell.angle_gamma   90.00
#
_symmetry.space_group_name_H-M   'P 1'
#
loop_
_entity.id
_entity.type
_entity.pdbx_description
1 polymer ?
#
loop_
_entity_poly.entity_id
_entity_poly.type
_entity_poly.pdbx_seq_one_letter_code
_entity_poly.pdbx_strand_id
1 'polypeptide(L)' 'MVQAYYKTADYQQQLPYVRHYENLAGDLWTRTIDYDYEVGYMNFYVTNSDFVNERPETMKFRIVLLW' A
#
# COMPACT_ATOMS: atom_id res chain seq x y z
N MET A 1 13.51 -14.11 6.56
CA MET A 1 12.09 -13.77 6.29
C MET A 1 11.98 -12.28 5.94
N VAL A 2 11.12 -11.91 4.99
CA VAL A 2 10.89 -10.50 4.62
C VAL A 2 9.48 -10.10 5.05
N GLN A 3 9.38 -8.99 5.79
CA GLN A 3 8.10 -8.43 6.18
C GLN A 3 8.06 -6.94 5.82
N ALA A 4 7.03 -6.54 5.07
CA ALA A 4 6.83 -5.15 4.67
C ALA A 4 5.62 -4.53 5.37
N TYR A 5 5.73 -3.23 5.63
CA TYR A 5 4.71 -2.44 6.28
C TYR A 5 4.49 -1.12 5.53
N TYR A 6 3.22 -0.72 5.41
CA TYR A 6 2.85 0.63 5.01
C TYR A 6 2.82 1.53 6.25
N LYS A 7 3.54 2.66 6.18
CA LYS A 7 3.64 3.64 7.27
C LYS A 7 2.65 4.78 7.04
N THR A 8 1.74 4.97 8.00
CA THR A 8 0.93 6.18 8.13
C THR A 8 1.51 7.06 9.25
N ALA A 9 0.91 8.23 9.50
CA ALA A 9 1.42 9.20 10.47
C ALA A 9 1.62 8.58 11.87
N ASP A 10 0.64 7.81 12.35
CA ASP A 10 0.61 7.34 13.74
C ASP A 10 0.73 5.82 13.89
N TYR A 11 0.59 5.05 12.79
CA TYR A 11 0.59 3.59 12.84
C TYR A 11 1.25 2.93 11.63
N GLN A 12 1.56 1.63 11.80
CA GLN A 12 2.13 0.78 10.76
C GLN A 12 1.15 -0.34 10.45
N GLN A 13 0.88 -0.54 9.16
CA GLN A 13 0.00 -1.59 8.68
C GLN A 13 0.82 -2.64 7.95
N GLN A 14 0.66 -3.90 8.35
CA GLN A 14 1.34 -5.01 7.67
C GLN A 14 0.78 -5.18 6.25
N LEU A 15 1.67 -5.46 5.30
CA LEU A 15 1.32 -5.79 3.92
C LEU A 15 1.14 -7.31 3.72
N PRO A 16 0.25 -7.77 2.80
CA PRO A 16 -0.62 -6.94 1.95
C PRO A 16 -1.75 -6.25 2.74
N TYR A 17 -2.18 -5.09 2.25
CA TYR A 17 -3.20 -4.27 2.91
C TYR A 17 -4.25 -3.77 1.92
N VAL A 18 -5.52 -3.92 2.30
CA VAL A 18 -6.67 -3.40 1.55
C VAL A 18 -7.43 -2.39 2.42
N ARG A 19 -7.80 -1.25 1.85
CA ARG A 19 -8.63 -0.24 2.52
C ARG A 19 -9.65 0.35 1.57
N HIS A 20 -10.87 0.53 2.08
CA HIS A 20 -11.94 1.24 1.40
C HIS A 20 -11.92 2.73 1.76
N TYR A 21 -12.15 3.57 0.76
CA TYR A 21 -12.15 5.02 0.84
C TYR A 21 -13.40 5.57 0.16
N GLU A 22 -13.74 6.80 0.53
CA GLU A 22 -14.78 7.61 -0.08
C GLU A 22 -14.19 8.98 -0.37
N ASN A 23 -14.33 9.48 -1.60
CA ASN A 23 -13.88 10.82 -1.95
C ASN A 23 -14.94 11.89 -1.57
N LEU A 24 -14.61 13.17 -1.72
CA LEU A 24 -15.55 14.26 -1.45
C LEU A 24 -16.77 14.31 -2.39
N ALA A 25 -16.73 13.57 -3.50
CA ALA A 25 -17.84 13.43 -4.44
C ALA A 25 -18.77 12.25 -4.10
N GLY A 26 -18.46 11.47 -3.05
CA GLY A 26 -19.21 10.29 -2.65
C GLY A 26 -18.85 9.01 -3.40
N ASP A 27 -17.80 9.03 -4.23
CA ASP A 27 -17.34 7.83 -4.93
C ASP A 27 -16.56 6.94 -3.98
N LEU A 28 -17.02 5.69 -3.88
CA LEU A 28 -16.36 4.64 -3.12
C LEU A 28 -15.29 4.00 -3.99
N TRP A 29 -14.07 3.92 -3.46
CA TRP A 29 -12.97 3.24 -4.12
C TRP A 29 -12.14 2.44 -3.11
N THR A 30 -11.37 1.48 -3.61
CA THR A 30 -10.58 0.57 -2.76
C THR A 30 -9.11 0.68 -3.13
N ARG A 31 -8.24 0.87 -2.14
CA ARG A 31 -6.79 0.77 -2.30
C ARG A 31 -6.34 -0.61 -1.88
N THR A 32 -5.57 -1.26 -2.72
CA THR A 32 -4.80 -2.46 -2.39
C THR A 32 -3.33 -2.14 -2.52
N ILE A 33 -2.56 -2.45 -1.48
CA ILE A 33 -1.10 -2.36 -1.47
C ILE A 33 -0.55 -3.77 -1.28
N ASP A 34 0.26 -4.20 -2.23
CA ASP A 34 0.93 -5.49 -2.21
C ASP A 34 2.43 -5.34 -2.50
N TYR A 35 3.20 -6.38 -2.23
CA TYR A 35 4.63 -6.42 -2.54
C TYR A 35 5.09 -7.81 -2.95
N ASP A 36 6.06 -7.84 -3.87
CA ASP A 36 6.87 -9.02 -4.14
C ASP A 36 8.34 -8.72 -3.93
N TYR A 37 9.14 -9.76 -3.75
CA TYR A 37 10.58 -9.63 -3.65
C TYR A 37 11.29 -10.83 -4.27
N GLU A 38 12.40 -10.53 -4.91
CA GLU A 38 13.34 -11.51 -5.46
C GLU A 38 14.77 -11.11 -5.10
N VAL A 39 15.75 -11.91 -5.53
CA VAL A 39 17.15 -11.59 -5.32
C VAL A 39 17.49 -10.30 -6.06
N GLY A 40 17.79 -9.24 -5.31
CA GLY A 40 18.26 -7.96 -5.83
C GLY A 40 17.18 -6.89 -5.98
N TYR A 41 15.89 -7.22 -5.84
CA TYR A 41 14.82 -6.23 -5.97
C TYR A 41 13.56 -6.56 -5.17
N MET A 42 12.74 -5.54 -4.94
CA MET A 42 11.43 -5.62 -4.31
C MET A 42 10.50 -4.64 -5.04
N ASN A 43 9.33 -5.11 -5.45
CA ASN A 43 8.33 -4.26 -6.08
C ASN A 43 7.18 -4.01 -5.10
N PHE A 44 6.65 -2.79 -5.12
CA PHE A 44 5.43 -2.43 -4.42
C PHE A 44 4.34 -2.12 -5.45
N TYR A 45 3.20 -2.77 -5.31
CA TYR A 45 2.04 -2.56 -6.17
C TYR A 45 0.99 -1.79 -5.39
N VAL A 46 0.57 -0.65 -5.94
CA VAL A 46 -0.52 0.15 -5.38
C VAL A 46 -1.62 0.24 -6.43
N THR A 47 -2.74 -0.39 -6.13
CA THR A 47 -3.89 -0.45 -7.04
C THR A 47 -5.07 0.25 -6.39
N ASN A 48 -5.61 1.27 -7.08
CA ASN A 48 -6.87 1.91 -6.72
C ASN A 48 -7.96 1.34 -7.64
N SER A 49 -9.01 0.75 -7.08
CA SER A 49 -10.14 0.19 -7.83
C SER A 49 -10.98 1.27 -8.51
N ASP A 50 -11.65 0.86 -9.60
CA ASP A 50 -12.37 1.66 -10.59
C ASP A 50 -13.19 2.84 -10.05
N PHE A 51 -13.19 3.92 -10.83
CA PHE A 51 -13.95 5.18 -10.77
C PHE A 51 -13.22 6.45 -10.29
N VAL A 52 -12.05 6.36 -9.64
CA VAL A 52 -11.33 7.56 -9.18
C VAL A 52 -9.89 7.60 -9.69
N ASN A 53 -9.54 8.62 -10.49
CA ASN A 53 -8.17 8.92 -10.91
C ASN A 53 -7.38 9.65 -9.80
N GLU A 54 -7.41 9.09 -8.58
CA GLU A 54 -6.59 9.59 -7.48
C GLU A 54 -5.19 9.02 -7.60
N ARG A 55 -4.22 9.91 -7.80
CA ARG A 55 -2.82 9.53 -7.76
C ARG A 55 -2.48 9.05 -6.34
N PRO A 56 -1.72 7.95 -6.20
CA PRO A 56 -1.15 7.59 -4.92
C PRO A 56 -0.36 8.78 -4.36
N GLU A 57 -0.66 9.18 -3.13
CA GLU A 57 0.14 10.17 -2.42
C GLU A 57 1.55 9.64 -2.14
N THR A 58 2.43 10.47 -1.58
CA THR A 58 3.74 10.02 -1.10
C THR A 58 3.58 8.94 -0.03
N MET A 59 3.88 7.69 -0.37
CA MET A 59 3.82 6.55 0.55
C MET A 59 5.19 6.26 1.17
N LYS A 60 5.19 5.89 2.45
CA LYS A 60 6.40 5.43 3.15
C LYS A 60 6.24 3.95 3.47
N PHE A 61 7.24 3.17 3.10
CA PHE A 61 7.29 1.74 3.39
C PHE A 61 8.40 1.45 4.38
N ARG A 62 8.16 0.50 5.28
CA ARG A 62 9.19 -0.07 6.15
C ARG A 62 9.37 -1.53 5.78
N ILE A 63 10.60 -1.87 5.44
CA ILE A 63 11.02 -3.24 5.13
C ILE A 63 11.81 -3.77 6.32
N VAL A 64 11.43 -4.94 6.82
CA VAL A 64 12.15 -5.65 7.87
C VAL A 64 12.67 -6.95 7.29
N LEU A 65 14.00 -7.07 7.24
CA LEU A 65 14.71 -8.27 6.85
C LEU A 65 15.11 -9.01 8.13
N LEU A 66 14.48 -10.16 8.37
CA LEU A 66 14.80 -11.05 9.49
C LEU A 66 15.72 -12.16 9.00
N TRP A 67 16.79 -12.41 9.74
CA TRP A 67 17.73 -13.52 9.57
C TRP A 67 17.21 -14.77 10.29
#